data_AF-A0A7J8WND0-F1
#
_entry.id   AF-A0A7J8WND0-F1
#
_cell.length_a   1.000
_cell.length_b   1.000
_cell.length_c   1.000
_cell.angle_alpha   90.00
_cell.angle_beta   90.00
_cell.angle_gamma   90.00
#
_symmetry.space_group_name_H-M   'P 1'
#
loop_
_entity.id
_entity.type
_entity.pdbx_description
1 polymer ?
#
loop_
_entity_poly.entity_id
_entity_poly.type
_entity_poly.pdbx_seq_one_letter_code
_entity_poly.pdbx_strand_id
1 'polypeptide(L)'
;MGSQTQQPHFVLFPSMAQGHLIPMVDIGRLLAQRNVIVTIVTTPHNASRVQKTIDRAVESGRAIRLVQLRFPGKEAGLPDGVENIDMISSMEDLFKFFTAANSMDEAVQELFEKLTPRPICIISDMFLHYTLKIATKFQVPRI
;
A
#
# COMPACT_ATOMS: atom_id res chain seq x y z
N MET A 1 12.42 -13.20 -32.69
CA MET A 1 11.38 -13.47 -31.68
C MET A 1 11.49 -12.36 -30.65
N GLY A 2 10.58 -11.38 -30.68
CA GLY A 2 10.64 -10.25 -29.75
C GLY A 2 10.43 -10.74 -28.32
N SER A 3 11.29 -10.36 -27.38
CA SER A 3 11.04 -10.61 -25.96
C SER A 3 9.66 -10.02 -25.62
N GLN A 4 8.73 -10.83 -25.13
CA GLN A 4 7.52 -10.30 -24.52
C GLN A 4 7.98 -9.40 -23.37
N THR A 5 7.88 -8.08 -23.53
CA THR A 5 8.20 -7.16 -22.45
C THR A 5 7.15 -7.37 -21.37
N GLN A 6 7.56 -8.07 -20.31
CA GLN A 6 6.67 -8.34 -19.18
C GLN A 6 6.21 -7.01 -18.60
N GLN A 7 4.89 -6.87 -18.42
CA GLN A 7 4.29 -5.65 -17.92
C GLN A 7 4.90 -5.27 -16.56
N PRO A 8 5.45 -4.05 -16.37
CA PRO A 8 6.01 -3.63 -15.11
C PRO A 8 4.98 -3.72 -13.98
N HIS A 9 5.37 -4.17 -12.79
CA HIS A 9 4.50 -4.25 -11.63
C HIS A 9 5.07 -3.43 -10.47
N PHE A 10 4.30 -2.44 -10.03
CA PHE A 10 4.67 -1.49 -8.97
C PHE A 10 3.75 -1.70 -7.77
N VAL A 11 4.32 -1.65 -6.56
CA VAL A 11 3.55 -1.75 -5.32
C VAL A 11 3.64 -0.44 -4.56
N LEU A 12 2.48 0.10 -4.22
CA LEU A 12 2.32 1.41 -3.60
C LEU A 12 1.86 1.24 -2.14
N PHE A 13 2.56 1.92 -1.23
CA PHE A 13 2.29 1.91 0.20
C PHE A 13 2.02 3.33 0.70
N PRO A 14 0.78 3.84 0.57
CA PRO A 14 0.41 5.10 1.19
C PRO A 14 0.43 5.00 2.72
N SER A 15 0.78 6.10 3.39
CA SER A 15 0.44 6.24 4.81
C SER A 15 -1.08 6.30 4.98
N MET A 16 -1.55 5.80 6.12
CA MET A 16 -2.97 5.77 6.50
C MET A 16 -3.47 7.16 6.94
N ALA A 17 -3.29 8.15 6.07
CA ALA A 17 -3.78 9.53 6.19
C ALA A 17 -4.31 9.97 4.81
N GLN A 18 -5.43 10.71 4.78
CA GLN A 18 -6.07 11.04 3.51
C GLN A 18 -5.19 11.87 2.57
N GLY A 19 -4.41 12.80 3.13
CA GLY A 19 -3.45 13.61 2.37
C GLY A 19 -2.32 12.81 1.70
N HIS A 20 -2.12 11.55 2.09
CA HIS A 20 -1.12 10.64 1.51
C HIS A 20 -1.79 9.56 0.65
N LEU A 21 -2.89 9.00 1.14
CA LEU A 21 -3.67 7.95 0.47
C LEU A 21 -4.20 8.41 -0.89
N ILE A 22 -4.86 9.58 -0.94
CA ILE A 22 -5.49 10.06 -2.18
C ILE A 22 -4.44 10.36 -3.27
N PRO A 23 -3.36 11.13 -3.00
CA PRO A 23 -2.33 11.36 -4.01
C PRO A 23 -1.63 10.08 -4.45
N MET A 24 -1.39 9.12 -3.55
CA MET A 24 -0.80 7.83 -3.91
C MET A 24 -1.72 7.03 -4.85
N VAL A 25 -3.04 7.06 -4.61
CA VAL A 25 -4.04 6.48 -5.54
C VAL A 25 -3.97 7.15 -6.91
N ASP A 26 -3.84 8.48 -6.96
CA ASP A 26 -3.71 9.19 -8.25
C ASP A 26 -2.40 8.87 -8.97
N ILE A 27 -1.28 8.75 -8.26
CA ILE A 27 -0.01 8.24 -8.81
C ILE A 27 -0.21 6.82 -9.38
N GLY A 28 -0.86 5.94 -8.62
CA GLY A 28 -1.17 4.58 -9.07
C GLY A 28 -2.01 4.57 -10.34
N ARG A 29 -3.01 5.46 -10.43
CA ARG A 29 -3.81 5.60 -11.65
C ARG A 29 -2.96 6.07 -12.82
N LEU A 30 -2.12 7.09 -12.65
CA LEU A 30 -1.21 7.60 -13.68
C LEU A 30 -0.23 6.54 -14.18
N LEU A 31 0.35 5.74 -13.28
CA LEU A 31 1.21 4.60 -13.64
C LEU A 31 0.43 3.56 -14.44
N ALA A 32 -0.77 3.20 -14.01
CA ALA A 32 -1.62 2.27 -14.74
C ALA A 32 -2.01 2.79 -16.13
N GLN A 33 -1.97 4.12 -16.37
CA GLN A 33 -2.14 4.65 -17.71
C GLN A 33 -0.99 4.36 -18.67
N ARG A 34 0.19 4.09 -18.12
CA ARG A 34 1.41 3.77 -18.86
C ARG A 34 1.66 2.26 -18.92
N ASN A 35 0.58 1.47 -18.89
CA ASN A 35 0.62 0.03 -18.94
C ASN A 35 1.44 -0.60 -17.80
N VAL A 36 1.41 -0.01 -16.59
CA VAL A 36 2.00 -0.58 -15.37
C VAL A 36 0.91 -1.28 -14.56
N ILE A 37 1.16 -2.50 -14.09
CA ILE A 37 0.33 -3.14 -13.06
C ILE A 37 0.62 -2.44 -11.75
N VAL A 38 -0.42 -2.00 -11.04
CA VAL A 38 -0.27 -1.30 -9.77
C VAL A 38 -0.99 -2.09 -8.69
N THR A 39 -0.28 -2.41 -7.61
CA THR A 39 -0.90 -2.92 -6.38
C THR A 39 -0.79 -1.87 -5.30
N ILE A 40 -1.92 -1.37 -4.80
CA ILE A 40 -1.99 -0.46 -3.66
C ILE A 40 -2.27 -1.29 -2.42
N VAL A 41 -1.39 -1.21 -1.43
CA VAL A 41 -1.51 -1.96 -0.17
C VAL A 41 -1.98 -1.00 0.91
N THR A 42 -3.10 -1.30 1.55
CA THR A 42 -3.65 -0.49 2.64
C THR A 42 -4.46 -1.36 3.60
N THR A 43 -5.21 -0.74 4.51
CA THR A 43 -6.01 -1.43 5.53
C THR A 43 -7.51 -1.38 5.15
N PRO A 44 -8.38 -2.24 5.70
CA PRO A 44 -9.79 -2.31 5.32
C PRO A 44 -10.53 -0.97 5.37
N HIS A 45 -10.37 -0.19 6.45
CA HIS A 45 -11.04 1.11 6.58
C HIS A 45 -10.49 2.15 5.60
N ASN A 46 -9.21 2.10 5.27
CA ASN A 46 -8.62 3.00 4.28
C ASN A 46 -9.00 2.59 2.85
N ALA A 47 -9.11 1.29 2.58
CA ALA A 47 -9.56 0.77 1.29
C ALA A 47 -10.98 1.25 0.97
N SER A 48 -11.91 1.20 1.93
CA SER A 48 -13.28 1.65 1.71
C SER A 48 -13.38 3.13 1.31
N ARG A 49 -12.42 3.97 1.71
CA ARG A 49 -12.37 5.40 1.35
C ARG A 49 -12.00 5.63 -0.12
N VAL A 50 -11.29 4.69 -0.75
CA VAL A 50 -10.81 4.85 -2.14
C VAL A 50 -11.38 3.83 -3.12
N GLN A 51 -12.11 2.82 -2.62
CA GLN A 51 -12.65 1.69 -3.40
C GLN A 51 -13.36 2.15 -4.68
N LYS A 52 -14.32 3.09 -4.58
CA LYS A 52 -15.07 3.61 -5.74
C LYS A 52 -14.16 4.23 -6.82
N THR A 53 -13.07 4.87 -6.42
CA THR A 53 -12.12 5.47 -7.36
C THR A 53 -11.28 4.41 -8.06
N ILE A 54 -10.90 3.36 -7.34
CA ILE A 54 -10.18 2.21 -7.89
C ILE A 54 -11.09 1.41 -8.83
N ASP A 55 -12.32 1.10 -8.42
CA ASP A 55 -13.28 0.33 -9.22
C ASP A 55 -13.50 0.96 -10.60
N ARG A 56 -13.78 2.26 -10.63
CA ARG A 56 -13.92 3.02 -11.88
C ARG A 56 -12.67 2.97 -12.76
N ALA A 57 -11.47 2.96 -12.17
CA ALA A 57 -10.24 2.83 -12.94
C ALA A 57 -10.11 1.42 -13.54
N VAL A 58 -10.44 0.38 -12.76
CA VAL A 58 -10.45 -1.02 -13.22
C VAL A 58 -11.48 -1.23 -14.33
N GLU A 59 -12.69 -0.70 -14.18
CA GLU A 59 -13.75 -0.70 -15.20
C GLU A 59 -13.31 -0.02 -16.51
N SER A 60 -12.43 0.97 -16.40
CA SER A 60 -11.80 1.64 -17.55
C SER A 60 -10.59 0.88 -18.13
N GLY A 61 -10.39 -0.38 -17.74
CA GLY A 61 -9.31 -1.24 -18.22
C GLY A 61 -7.94 -1.00 -17.59
N ARG A 62 -7.86 -0.27 -16.46
CA ARG A 62 -6.58 -0.05 -15.76
C ARG A 62 -6.25 -1.24 -14.85
N ALA A 63 -5.01 -1.72 -14.93
CA ALA A 63 -4.52 -2.84 -14.11
C ALA A 63 -4.15 -2.40 -12.69
N ILE A 64 -5.15 -2.08 -11.86
CA ILE A 64 -4.97 -1.66 -10.47
C ILE A 64 -5.57 -2.71 -9.53
N ARG A 65 -4.82 -3.10 -8.50
CA ARG A 65 -5.22 -4.02 -7.44
C ARG A 65 -5.22 -3.27 -6.13
N LEU A 66 -6.30 -3.37 -5.35
CA LEU A 66 -6.37 -2.84 -3.99
C LEU A 66 -6.29 -4.00 -3.01
N VAL A 67 -5.16 -4.12 -2.32
CA VAL A 67 -4.90 -5.17 -1.34
C VAL A 67 -5.12 -4.62 0.05
N GLN A 68 -5.93 -5.34 0.83
CA GLN A 68 -6.29 -5.00 2.19
C GLN A 68 -5.55 -5.92 3.16
N LEU A 69 -4.72 -5.35 4.03
CA LEU A 69 -4.04 -6.06 5.10
C LEU A 69 -4.63 -5.64 6.44
N ARG A 70 -4.78 -6.59 7.36
CA ARG A 70 -5.24 -6.31 8.72
C ARG A 70 -4.29 -5.31 9.38
N PHE A 71 -4.83 -4.24 9.94
CA PHE A 71 -4.05 -3.31 10.73
C PHE A 71 -3.86 -3.85 12.17
N PRO A 72 -2.62 -3.98 12.68
CA PRO A 72 -2.35 -4.53 14.01
C PRO A 72 -2.51 -3.46 15.11
N GLY A 73 -3.51 -2.60 15.00
CA GLY A 73 -3.72 -1.49 15.94
C GLY A 73 -4.07 -1.97 17.35
N LYS A 74 -4.89 -3.03 17.45
CA LYS A 74 -5.30 -3.62 18.72
C LYS A 74 -4.10 -4.19 19.50
N GLU A 75 -3.20 -4.86 18.79
CA GLU A 75 -1.95 -5.39 19.34
C GLU A 75 -1.04 -4.28 19.90
N ALA A 76 -1.11 -3.07 19.32
CA ALA A 76 -0.39 -1.89 19.81
C ALA A 76 -1.16 -1.12 20.91
N GLY A 77 -2.34 -1.60 21.34
CA GLY A 77 -3.15 -0.97 22.37
C GLY A 77 -4.00 0.21 21.88
N LEU A 78 -4.29 0.30 20.59
CA LEU A 78 -5.28 1.24 20.05
C LEU A 78 -6.71 0.73 20.25
N PRO A 79 -7.71 1.63 20.30
CA PRO A 79 -9.11 1.26 20.22
C PRO A 79 -9.41 0.46 18.94
N ASP A 80 -10.36 -0.48 19.04
CA ASP A 80 -10.78 -1.31 17.90
C ASP A 80 -11.29 -0.43 16.74
N GLY A 81 -10.80 -0.70 15.52
CA GLY A 81 -11.21 -0.01 14.30
C GLY A 81 -10.45 1.28 13.97
N VAL A 82 -9.52 1.72 14.82
CA VAL A 82 -8.65 2.88 14.53
C VAL A 82 -7.58 2.47 13.52
N GLU A 83 -7.81 2.84 12.26
CA GLU A 83 -6.88 2.53 11.15
C GLU A 83 -6.44 3.77 10.36
N ASN A 84 -6.91 4.98 10.70
CA ASN A 84 -6.48 6.22 10.05
C ASN A 84 -6.04 7.25 11.09
N ILE A 85 -5.06 8.10 10.72
CA ILE A 85 -4.55 9.18 11.57
C ILE A 85 -5.65 10.16 11.98
N ASP A 86 -6.68 10.38 11.14
CA ASP A 86 -7.80 11.27 11.47
C ASP A 86 -8.74 10.75 12.56
N MET A 87 -8.59 9.49 12.97
CA MET A 87 -9.34 8.85 14.06
C MET A 87 -8.63 8.95 15.41
N ILE A 88 -7.39 9.45 15.42
CA ILE A 88 -6.53 9.52 16.61
C ILE A 88 -6.85 10.78 17.40
N SER A 89 -7.00 10.63 18.71
CA SER A 89 -7.40 11.72 19.62
C SER A 89 -6.30 12.17 20.59
N SER A 90 -5.17 11.46 20.64
CA SER A 90 -4.08 11.75 21.58
C SER A 90 -2.70 11.54 20.95
N MET A 91 -1.67 12.20 21.51
CA MET A 91 -0.29 11.97 21.09
C MET A 91 0.19 10.55 21.42
N GLU A 92 -0.30 9.97 22.52
CA GLU A 92 0.02 8.59 22.91
C GLU A 92 -0.47 7.59 21.85
N ASP A 93 -1.72 7.75 21.40
CA ASP A 93 -2.29 6.89 20.36
C ASP A 93 -1.60 7.10 19.01
N LEU A 94 -1.10 8.32 18.73
CA LEU A 94 -0.29 8.57 17.54
C LEU A 94 1.00 7.72 17.54
N PHE A 95 1.67 7.60 18.69
CA PHE A 95 2.86 6.73 18.79
C PHE A 95 2.49 5.25 18.62
N LYS A 96 1.43 4.77 19.29
CA LYS A 96 0.94 3.38 19.13
C LYS A 96 0.58 3.09 17.66
N PHE A 97 0.00 4.06 16.98
CA PHE A 97 -0.35 3.95 15.56
C PHE A 97 0.87 3.74 14.66
N PHE A 98 1.93 4.54 14.84
CA PHE A 98 3.15 4.36 14.06
C PHE A 98 3.86 3.05 14.38
N THR A 99 3.81 2.60 15.64
CA THR A 99 4.28 1.26 16.02
C THR A 99 3.51 0.19 15.27
N ALA A 100 2.17 0.19 15.32
CA ALA A 100 1.33 -0.76 14.60
C ALA A 100 1.57 -0.74 13.09
N ALA A 101 1.62 0.45 12.48
CA ALA A 101 1.84 0.61 11.05
C ALA A 101 3.17 0.01 10.59
N ASN A 102 4.19 0.02 11.44
CA ASN A 102 5.51 -0.55 11.14
C ASN A 102 5.70 -2.01 11.58
N SER A 103 4.68 -2.64 12.19
CA SER A 103 4.63 -4.07 12.49
C SER A 103 3.89 -4.88 11.40
N MET A 104 3.66 -4.31 10.23
CA MET A 104 3.00 -4.98 9.10
C MET A 104 3.97 -5.72 8.16
N ASP A 105 5.26 -5.76 8.49
CA ASP A 105 6.32 -6.22 7.58
C ASP A 105 6.20 -7.70 7.21
N GLU A 106 5.85 -8.57 8.17
CA GLU A 106 5.62 -9.99 7.92
C GLU A 106 4.47 -10.22 6.93
N ALA A 107 3.32 -9.58 7.15
CA ALA A 107 2.15 -9.71 6.28
C ALA A 107 2.45 -9.20 4.86
N VAL A 108 3.23 -8.11 4.75
CA VAL A 108 3.66 -7.56 3.47
C VAL A 108 4.68 -8.47 2.78
N GLN A 109 5.57 -9.11 3.53
CA GLN A 109 6.50 -10.07 2.97
C GLN A 109 5.77 -11.27 2.34
N GLU A 110 4.80 -11.85 3.05
CA GLU A 110 3.99 -12.94 2.52
C GLU A 110 3.19 -12.52 1.27
N LEU A 111 2.69 -11.27 1.26
CA LEU A 111 2.06 -10.71 0.08
C LEU A 111 3.03 -10.70 -1.11
N PHE A 112 4.25 -10.19 -0.92
CA PHE A 112 5.25 -10.12 -1.99
C PHE A 112 5.61 -11.48 -2.57
N GLU A 113 5.66 -12.53 -1.75
CA GLU A 113 5.90 -13.90 -2.20
C GLU A 113 4.77 -14.44 -3.10
N LYS A 114 3.55 -13.92 -2.96
CA LYS A 114 2.36 -14.34 -3.72
C LYS A 114 2.08 -13.46 -4.95
N LEU A 115 2.69 -12.28 -5.05
CA LEU A 115 2.41 -11.31 -6.12
C LEU A 115 2.96 -11.79 -7.47
N THR A 116 2.06 -11.86 -8.46
CA THR A 116 2.41 -12.15 -9.86
C THR A 116 1.82 -11.10 -10.80
N PRO A 117 2.59 -10.57 -11.79
CA PRO A 117 4.04 -10.68 -11.96
C PRO A 117 4.84 -10.21 -10.74
N ARG A 118 6.13 -10.55 -10.65
CA ARG A 118 6.97 -10.09 -9.54
C ARG A 118 7.05 -8.55 -9.55
N PRO A 119 6.84 -7.87 -8.41
CA PRO A 119 7.08 -6.43 -8.31
C PRO A 119 8.50 -6.06 -8.71
N ILE A 120 8.65 -4.93 -9.40
CA ILE A 120 9.96 -4.39 -9.78
C ILE A 120 10.26 -3.04 -9.12
N CYS A 121 9.29 -2.44 -8.42
CA CYS A 121 9.46 -1.17 -7.73
C CYS A 121 8.46 -1.06 -6.58
N ILE A 122 8.92 -0.46 -5.48
CA ILE A 122 8.10 -0.03 -4.35
C ILE A 122 8.06 1.49 -4.37
N ILE A 123 6.87 2.07 -4.27
CA ILE A 123 6.68 3.48 -3.96
C ILE A 123 6.02 3.54 -2.60
N SER A 124 6.67 4.13 -1.61
CA SER A 124 6.19 4.05 -0.23
C SER A 124 6.30 5.36 0.51
N ASP A 125 5.35 5.56 1.41
CA ASP A 125 5.38 6.69 2.31
C ASP A 125 6.60 6.66 3.25
N MET A 126 7.05 7.85 3.62
CA MET A 126 8.18 8.02 4.54
C MET A 126 7.89 7.46 5.94
N PHE A 127 6.62 7.41 6.36
CA PHE A 127 6.23 6.90 7.68
C PHE A 127 6.23 5.36 7.81
N LEU A 128 6.35 4.65 6.69
CA LEU A 128 6.31 3.18 6.64
C LEU A 128 7.73 2.63 6.41
N HIS A 129 8.61 2.78 7.40
CA HIS A 129 10.03 2.46 7.27
C HIS A 129 10.29 0.97 6.99
N TYR A 130 9.39 0.08 7.37
CA TYR A 130 9.53 -1.35 7.10
C TYR A 130 9.61 -1.69 5.60
N THR A 131 9.07 -0.84 4.72
CA THR A 131 9.11 -1.08 3.27
C THR A 131 10.53 -1.07 2.71
N LEU A 132 11.50 -0.44 3.40
CA LEU A 132 12.92 -0.53 3.06
C LEU A 132 13.44 -1.96 3.24
N LYS A 133 13.10 -2.61 4.36
CA LYS A 133 13.47 -4.01 4.63
C LYS A 133 12.89 -4.94 3.56
N ILE A 134 11.63 -4.71 3.16
CA ILE A 134 10.98 -5.45 2.07
C ILE A 134 11.72 -5.22 0.74
N ALA A 135 11.98 -3.96 0.39
CA ALA A 135 12.70 -3.60 -0.84
C ALA A 135 14.07 -4.28 -0.93
N THR A 136 14.85 -4.24 0.15
CA THR A 136 16.15 -4.91 0.24
C THR A 136 16.02 -6.43 0.08
N LYS A 137 15.07 -7.06 0.77
CA LYS A 137 14.86 -8.51 0.71
C LYS A 137 14.51 -8.99 -0.69
N PHE A 138 13.62 -8.28 -1.37
CA PHE A 138 13.18 -8.62 -2.73
C PHE A 138 14.03 -8.00 -3.83
N GLN A 139 15.11 -7.29 -3.48
CA GLN A 139 16.05 -6.65 -4.40
C GLN A 139 15.36 -5.73 -5.42
N VAL A 140 14.43 -4.90 -4.93
CA VAL A 140 13.70 -3.91 -5.75
C VAL A 140 14.01 -2.49 -5.25
N PRO A 141 14.06 -1.49 -6.15
CA PRO A 141 14.16 -0.10 -5.74
C PRO A 141 12.94 0.33 -4.91
N ARG A 142 13.21 1.13 -3.87
CA ARG A 142 12.20 1.86 -3.08
C ARG A 142 12.33 3.35 -3.41
N ILE A 143 11.22 3.95 -3.83
CA ILE A 143 11.02 5.39 -3.98
C ILE A 143 10.19 5.87 -2.80
#